data_AF-A0A424HTT9-F1
#
_entry.id   AF-A0A424HTT9-F1
#
_cell.length_a   1.000
_cell.length_b   1.000
_cell.length_c   1.000
_cell.angle_alpha   90.00
_cell.angle_beta   90.00
_cell.angle_gamma   90.00
#
_symmetry.space_group_name_H-M   'P 1'
#
loop_
_entity.id
_entity.type
_entity.pdbx_description
1 polymer ?
#
loop_
_entity_poly.entity_id
_entity_poly.type
_entity_poly.pdbx_seq_one_letter_code
_entity_poly.pdbx_strand_id
1 'polypeptide(L)' 'MNFEPDKWNAEAENIVFHGCLLKFTQNATARGSLLATGDSGIEQMNPNDPTWSAPGKNLLGNILMRVREHFWGSMLI' A
#
# COMPACT_ATOMS: atom_id res chain seq x y z
N MET A 1 -2.19 -26.60 -11.20
CA MET A 1 -1.94 -25.31 -10.54
C MET A 1 -3.27 -24.58 -10.51
N ASN A 2 -3.78 -24.24 -9.32
CA ASN A 2 -5.14 -23.67 -9.14
C ASN A 2 -5.10 -22.15 -8.94
N PHE A 3 -4.23 -21.46 -9.69
CA PHE A 3 -4.16 -20.00 -9.64
C PHE A 3 -5.21 -19.42 -10.58
N GLU A 4 -6.09 -18.56 -10.05
CA GLU A 4 -7.15 -17.89 -10.79
C GLU A 4 -6.79 -16.42 -10.97
N PRO A 5 -6.17 -16.03 -12.09
CA PRO A 5 -5.63 -14.69 -12.28
C PRO A 5 -6.71 -13.61 -12.21
N ASP A 6 -7.92 -13.88 -12.68
CA ASP A 6 -9.02 -12.91 -12.66
C ASP A 6 -9.50 -12.61 -11.24
N LYS A 7 -9.59 -13.64 -10.39
CA LYS A 7 -9.89 -13.46 -8.96
C LYS A 7 -8.78 -12.68 -8.26
N TRP A 8 -7.52 -12.98 -8.57
CA TRP A 8 -6.39 -12.24 -8.03
C TRP A 8 -6.43 -10.77 -8.45
N ASN A 9 -6.62 -10.48 -9.74
CA ASN A 9 -6.66 -9.13 -10.26
C ASN A 9 -7.82 -8.31 -9.67
N ALA A 10 -8.93 -8.94 -9.31
CA ALA A 10 -10.05 -8.28 -8.65
C ALA A 10 -9.78 -7.96 -7.17
N GLU A 11 -9.03 -8.80 -6.45
CA GLU A 11 -8.92 -8.72 -4.98
C GLU A 11 -7.56 -8.27 -4.46
N ALA A 12 -6.50 -8.32 -5.27
CA ALA A 12 -5.13 -8.14 -4.82
C ALA A 12 -4.92 -6.80 -4.10
N GLU A 13 -5.42 -5.70 -4.66
CA GLU A 13 -5.28 -4.37 -4.04
C GLU A 13 -5.97 -4.30 -2.68
N ASN A 14 -7.17 -4.88 -2.54
CA ASN A 14 -7.89 -4.93 -1.27
C ASN A 14 -7.11 -5.75 -0.25
N ILE A 15 -6.63 -6.93 -0.63
CA ILE A 15 -5.85 -7.80 0.25
C ILE A 15 -4.57 -7.09 0.71
N VAL A 16 -3.83 -6.45 -0.21
CA VAL A 16 -2.59 -5.72 0.11
C VAL A 16 -2.90 -4.50 0.98
N PHE A 17 -3.97 -3.76 0.71
CA PHE A 17 -4.40 -2.64 1.57
C PHE A 17 -4.64 -3.09 3.01
N HIS A 18 -5.44 -4.14 3.23
CA HIS A 18 -5.73 -4.64 4.57
C HIS A 18 -4.46 -5.18 5.25
N GLY A 19 -3.60 -5.89 4.52
CA GLY A 19 -2.31 -6.35 5.04
C GLY A 19 -1.40 -5.20 5.48
N CYS A 20 -1.29 -4.15 4.67
CA CYS A 20 -0.55 -2.94 5.02
C CYS A 20 -1.17 -2.26 6.24
N LEU A 21 -2.49 -2.06 6.25
CA LEU A 21 -3.20 -1.44 7.37
C LEU A 21 -2.94 -2.19 8.68
N LEU A 22 -3.04 -3.52 8.68
CA LEU A 22 -2.73 -4.36 9.84
C LEU A 22 -1.26 -4.24 10.27
N LYS A 23 -0.31 -4.27 9.32
CA LYS A 23 1.13 -4.10 9.59
C LYS A 23 1.42 -2.78 10.30
N PHE A 24 0.89 -1.67 9.77
CA PHE A 24 1.12 -0.34 10.34
C PHE A 24 0.30 -0.10 11.61
N THR A 25 -0.84 -0.77 11.79
CA THR A 25 -1.57 -0.74 13.06
C THR A 25 -0.77 -1.42 14.19
N GLN A 26 -0.18 -2.58 13.90
CA GLN A 26 0.56 -3.38 14.88
C GLN A 26 1.95 -2.81 15.21
N ASN A 27 2.58 -2.09 14.27
CA ASN A 27 3.94 -1.57 14.42
C ASN A 27 3.96 -0.03 14.38
N ALA A 28 3.99 0.58 15.56
CA ALA A 28 3.97 2.03 15.73
C ALA A 28 5.18 2.73 15.06
N THR A 29 6.36 2.12 15.09
CA THR A 29 7.56 2.66 14.43
C THR A 29 7.38 2.72 12.92
N ALA A 30 6.91 1.63 12.32
CA ALA A 30 6.65 1.57 10.88
C ALA A 30 5.56 2.58 10.47
N ARG A 31 4.51 2.73 11.29
CA ARG A 31 3.46 3.73 11.06
C ARG A 31 4.02 5.14 11.15
N GLY A 32 4.89 5.42 12.12
CA GLY A 32 5.59 6.70 12.24
C GLY A 32 6.35 7.03 10.96
N SER A 33 7.10 6.07 10.41
CA SER A 33 7.78 6.24 9.12
C SER A 33 6.83 6.49 7.95
N LEU A 34 5.68 5.79 7.90
CA LEU A 34 4.67 6.00 6.86
C LEU A 34 4.08 7.41 6.93
N LEU A 35 3.67 7.86 8.12
CA LEU A 35 3.09 9.20 8.32
C LEU A 35 4.11 10.32 8.05
N ALA A 36 5.38 10.09 8.39
CA ALA A 36 6.46 11.05 8.17
C ALA A 36 6.74 11.35 6.69
N THR A 37 6.22 10.54 5.76
CA THR A 37 6.31 10.85 4.32
C THR A 37 5.52 12.10 3.92
N GLY A 38 4.58 12.56 4.77
CA GLY A 38 3.76 13.74 4.50
C GLY A 38 3.02 13.60 3.18
N ASP A 39 2.98 14.65 2.37
CA ASP A 39 2.30 14.65 1.07
C ASP A 39 3.14 14.06 -0.07
N SER A 40 4.34 13.53 0.22
CA SER A 40 5.22 12.96 -0.80
C SER A 40 4.61 11.70 -1.42
N GLY A 41 4.84 11.54 -2.73
CA GLY A 41 4.57 10.28 -3.42
C GLY A 41 5.45 9.15 -2.88
N ILE A 42 4.91 7.94 -2.82
CA ILE A 42 5.65 6.74 -2.44
C ILE A 42 5.80 5.86 -3.68
N GLU A 43 7.03 5.51 -4.02
CA GLU A 43 7.33 4.71 -5.20
C GLU A 43 8.32 3.59 -4.84
N GLN A 44 8.00 2.37 -5.24
CA GLN A 44 8.99 1.29 -5.29
C GLN A 44 9.63 1.28 -6.67
N MET A 45 10.96 1.11 -6.74
CA MET A 45 11.70 1.02 -8.01
C MET A 45 12.19 -0.40 -8.23
N ASN A 46 11.32 -1.26 -8.80
CA ASN A 46 11.69 -2.60 -9.26
C ASN A 46 11.35 -2.74 -10.75
N PRO A 47 12.34 -2.74 -11.65
CA PRO A 47 12.10 -2.80 -13.10
C PRO A 47 11.46 -4.14 -13.55
N ASN A 48 11.54 -5.18 -12.73
CA ASN A 48 10.94 -6.48 -13.02
C ASN A 48 9.48 -6.60 -12.53
N ASP A 49 8.94 -5.57 -11.89
CA ASP A 49 7.57 -5.56 -11.38
C ASP A 49 6.79 -4.34 -11.88
N PRO A 50 6.26 -4.40 -13.12
CA PRO A 50 5.51 -3.28 -13.69
C PRO A 50 4.13 -3.08 -13.06
N THR A 51 3.68 -3.97 -12.17
CA THR A 51 2.36 -3.86 -11.53
C THR A 51 2.45 -3.13 -10.20
N TRP A 52 3.37 -3.54 -9.33
CA TRP A 52 3.44 -2.97 -7.98
C TRP A 52 4.46 -1.83 -7.85
N SER A 53 5.37 -1.69 -8.81
CA SER A 53 6.45 -0.69 -8.79
C SER A 53 6.32 0.38 -9.89
N ALA A 54 7.01 1.49 -9.70
CA ALA A 54 7.24 2.54 -10.70
C ALA A 54 8.39 2.14 -11.66
N PRO A 55 8.39 2.62 -12.92
CA PRO A 55 7.43 3.51 -13.56
C PRO A 55 6.17 2.79 -14.08
N GLY A 56 5.93 1.54 -13.66
CA GLY A 56 4.72 0.80 -13.95
C GLY A 56 3.48 1.38 -13.23
N LYS A 57 2.54 0.52 -12.82
CA LYS A 57 1.29 0.97 -12.19
C LYS A 57 1.47 1.52 -10.76
N ASN A 58 2.60 1.24 -10.11
CA ASN A 58 2.91 1.66 -8.73
C ASN A 58 1.78 1.36 -7.72
N LEU A 59 1.09 0.22 -7.86
CA LEU A 59 -0.07 -0.10 -7.01
C LEU A 59 0.28 -0.13 -5.52
N LEU A 60 1.49 -0.60 -5.16
CA LEU A 60 1.92 -0.64 -3.76
C LEU A 60 2.07 0.78 -3.20
N GLY A 61 2.72 1.68 -3.93
CA GLY A 61 2.88 3.08 -3.54
C GLY A 61 1.53 3.76 -3.29
N ASN A 62 0.60 3.59 -4.23
CA ASN A 62 -0.76 4.12 -4.12
C ASN A 62 -1.51 3.56 -2.89
N ILE A 63 -1.37 2.26 -2.62
CA ILE A 63 -1.96 1.64 -1.43
C ILE A 63 -1.35 2.18 -0.13
N LEU A 64 -0.03 2.37 -0.08
CA LEU A 64 0.62 2.96 1.09
C LEU A 64 0.13 4.39 1.36
N MET A 65 -0.08 5.19 0.32
CA MET A 65 -0.67 6.52 0.45
C MET A 65 -2.11 6.47 0.96
N ARG A 66 -2.94 5.54 0.45
CA ARG A 66 -4.31 5.31 0.98
C ARG A 66 -4.31 4.88 2.46
N VAL A 67 -3.37 4.03 2.86
CA VAL A 67 -3.23 3.62 4.28
C VAL A 67 -2.79 4.80 5.15
N ARG A 68 -1.88 5.66 4.65
CA ARG A 68 -1.49 6.90 5.32
C ARG A 68 -2.69 7.81 5.55
N GLU A 69 -3.49 8.04 4.51
CA GLU A 69 -4.73 8.84 4.58
C GLU A 69 -5.74 8.28 5.59
N HIS A 70 -5.89 6.96 5.66
CA HIS A 70 -6.75 6.32 6.65
C HIS A 70 -6.34 6.67 8.09
N PHE A 71 -5.03 6.64 8.39
CA PHE A 71 -4.55 7.01 9.72
C PHE A 71 -4.70 8.50 10.02
N TRP A 72 -4.55 9.38 9.04
CA TRP A 72 -4.81 10.81 9.23
C TRP A 72 -6.29 11.08 9.50
N GLY A 73 -7.20 10.47 8.75
CA GLY A 73 -8.64 10.58 8.99
C GLY A 73 -9.04 10.10 10.38
N SER A 74 -8.43 9.02 10.88
CA SER A 74 -8.68 8.52 12.24
C SER A 74 -8.14 9.41 13.37
N MET A 75 -7.26 10.37 13.06
CA MET A 75 -6.69 11.30 14.04
C MET A 75 -7.52 12.60 14.18
N LEU A 76 -8.47 12.82 13.26
CA LEU A 76 -9.34 14.00 13.23
C LEU A 76 -10.70 13.80 13.93
N ILE A 77 -10.89 12.68 14.63
CA ILE A 77 -12.09 12.32 15.40
C ILE A 77 -11.75 12.04 16.87
#